data_AF-A0A3D5KZ15-F1
#
_entry.id   AF-A0A3D5KZ15-F1
#
_cell.length_a   1.000
_cell.length_b   1.000
_cell.length_c   1.000
_cell.angle_alpha   90.00
_cell.angle_beta   90.00
_cell.angle_gamma   90.00
#
_symmetry.space_group_name_H-M   'P 1'
#
loop_
_entity.id
_entity.type
_entity.pdbx_description
1 polymer ?
#
loop_
_entity_poly.entity_id
_entity_poly.type
_entity_poly.pdbx_seq_one_letter_code
_entity_poly.pdbx_strand_id
1 'polypeptide(L)'
;LTRFSIFLCCLTSALMALVSFVFPDLYNTSAEVRTLARRMILVCALLTPLDAGANGLYFTIRSGGQVLVTMVFDSLFCWSVQVPVSYALVCLTDLPVLAIYAVILSLVALKCVLG
;
A
#
# COMPACT_ATOMS: atom_id res chain seq x y z
N LEU A 1 19.15 9.60 3.84
CA LEU A 1 18.05 9.16 4.72
C LEU A 1 17.12 8.16 4.04
N THR A 2 16.58 8.48 2.86
CA THR A 2 15.59 7.64 2.15
C THR A 2 16.02 6.18 1.92
N ARG A 3 17.27 5.93 1.52
CA ARG A 3 17.81 4.57 1.34
C ARG A 3 17.84 3.75 2.64
N PHE A 4 18.12 4.41 3.77
CA PHE A 4 18.10 3.78 5.09
C PHE A 4 16.67 3.47 5.53
N SER A 5 15.73 4.38 5.29
CA SER A 5 14.29 4.15 5.54
C SER A 5 13.73 3.00 4.71
N ILE A 6 14.10 2.88 3.43
CA ILE A 6 13.70 1.76 2.58
C ILE A 6 14.30 0.45 3.10
N PHE A 7 15.57 0.44 3.50
CA PHE A 7 16.20 -0.75 4.09
C PHE A 7 15.48 -1.21 5.36
N LEU A 8 15.19 -0.30 6.30
CA LEU A 8 14.42 -0.62 7.50
C LEU A 8 13.00 -1.08 7.16
N CYS A 9 12.37 -0.50 6.14
CA CYS A 9 11.06 -0.92 5.67
C CYS A 9 11.09 -2.33 5.07
N CYS A 10 12.13 -2.71 4.34
CA CYS A 10 12.30 -4.09 3.86
C CYS A 10 12.41 -5.07 5.04
N LEU A 11 13.13 -4.69 6.11
CA LEU A 11 13.24 -5.51 7.32
C LEU A 11 11.88 -5.65 8.03
N THR A 12 11.14 -4.55 8.22
CA THR A 12 9.82 -4.60 8.87
C THR A 12 8.78 -5.31 8.00
N SER A 13 8.86 -5.17 6.68
CA SER A 13 8.04 -5.92 5.72
C SER A 13 8.30 -7.42 5.79
N ALA A 14 9.57 -7.84 5.87
CA ALA A 14 9.92 -9.24 6.07
C ALA A 14 9.36 -9.79 7.38
N LEU A 15 9.44 -9.01 8.47
CA LEU A 15 8.80 -9.37 9.75
C LEU A 15 7.29 -9.46 9.61
N MET A 16 6.65 -8.52 8.90
CA MET A 16 5.20 -8.53 8.65
C MET A 16 4.78 -9.77 7.85
N ALA A 17 5.59 -10.20 6.87
CA ALA A 17 5.37 -11.42 6.12
C ALA A 17 5.51 -12.68 7.00
N LEU A 18 6.47 -12.73 7.91
CA LEU A 18 6.61 -13.84 8.87
C LEU A 18 5.45 -13.90 9.86
N VAL A 19 5.02 -12.74 10.38
CA VAL A 19 3.91 -12.63 11.32
C VAL A 19 2.56 -12.91 10.65
N SER A 20 2.47 -12.79 9.32
CA SER A 20 1.25 -13.07 8.55
C SER A 20 0.68 -14.46 8.79
N PHE A 21 1.50 -15.45 9.16
CA PHE A 21 1.00 -16.80 9.43
C PHE A 21 0.24 -16.89 10.74
N VAL A 22 0.66 -16.15 11.76
CA VAL A 22 0.13 -16.19 13.14
C VAL A 22 -0.96 -15.15 13.35
N PHE A 23 -0.80 -13.96 12.77
CA PHE A 23 -1.67 -12.81 13.05
C PHE A 23 -3.16 -13.07 12.73
N PRO A 24 -3.51 -13.69 11.59
CA PRO A 24 -4.91 -13.98 11.28
C PRO A 24 -5.52 -15.11 12.12
N ASP A 25 -4.70 -16.00 12.72
CA ASP A 25 -5.19 -17.06 13.60
C ASP A 25 -5.66 -16.52 14.96
N LEU A 26 -5.20 -15.33 15.37
CA LEU A 26 -5.63 -14.66 16.60
C LEU A 26 -7.10 -14.22 16.54
N TYR A 27 -7.64 -14.05 15.33
CA TYR A 27 -9.02 -13.63 15.10
C TYR A 27 -9.92 -14.85 14.88
N ASN A 28 -11.03 -14.90 15.62
CA ASN A 28 -12.01 -15.96 15.50
C ASN A 28 -12.92 -15.70 14.29
N THR A 29 -12.47 -16.12 13.11
CA THR A 29 -13.12 -15.93 11.81
C THR A 29 -13.09 -17.23 10.99
N SER A 30 -13.81 -17.28 9.87
CA SER A 30 -13.80 -18.45 8.99
C SER A 30 -12.41 -18.72 8.39
N ALA A 31 -12.11 -19.99 8.11
CA ALA A 31 -10.83 -20.40 7.53
C ALA A 31 -10.53 -19.72 6.18
N GLU A 32 -11.57 -19.42 5.40
CA GLU A 32 -11.48 -18.72 4.13
C GLU A 32 -11.02 -17.26 4.31
N VAL A 33 -11.69 -16.51 5.20
CA VAL A 33 -11.34 -15.11 5.52
C VAL A 33 -9.92 -15.02 6.07
N ARG A 34 -9.54 -15.99 6.92
CA ARG A 34 -8.18 -16.08 7.45
C ARG A 34 -7.14 -16.26 6.35
N THR A 35 -7.39 -17.16 5.40
CA THR A 35 -6.50 -17.40 4.26
C THR A 35 -6.40 -16.18 3.35
N LEU A 36 -7.52 -15.47 3.13
CA LEU A 36 -7.54 -14.22 2.38
C LEU A 36 -6.71 -13.14 3.11
N ALA A 37 -6.90 -12.97 4.42
CA ALA A 37 -6.16 -12.01 5.22
C ALA A 37 -4.64 -12.28 5.19
N ARG A 38 -4.21 -13.54 5.32
CA ARG A 38 -2.79 -13.93 5.16
C ARG A 38 -2.24 -13.44 3.82
N ARG A 39 -2.95 -13.70 2.72
CA ARG A 39 -2.54 -13.30 1.38
C ARG A 39 -2.50 -11.78 1.23
N MET A 40 -3.46 -11.05 1.79
CA MET A 40 -3.46 -9.58 1.76
C MET A 40 -2.28 -9.00 2.55
N ILE A 41 -1.93 -9.56 3.70
CA ILE A 41 -0.74 -9.14 4.47
C ILE A 41 0.54 -9.37 3.66
N LEU A 42 0.67 -10.51 2.98
CA LEU A 42 1.84 -10.80 2.13
C LEU A 42 1.94 -9.83 0.94
N VAL A 43 0.83 -9.54 0.27
CA VAL A 43 0.80 -8.55 -0.83
C VAL A 43 1.15 -7.15 -0.31
N CYS A 44 0.59 -6.76 0.84
CA CYS A 44 0.91 -5.49 1.47
C CYS A 44 2.40 -5.42 1.82
N ALA A 45 2.95 -6.45 2.46
CA ALA A 45 4.37 -6.54 2.79
C ALA A 45 5.26 -6.34 1.55
N LEU A 46 4.95 -7.00 0.43
CA LEU A 46 5.71 -6.86 -0.82
C LEU A 46 5.69 -5.43 -1.39
N LEU A 47 4.58 -4.71 -1.22
CA LEU A 47 4.40 -3.37 -1.80
C LEU A 47 4.75 -2.24 -0.81
N THR A 48 4.90 -2.53 0.48
CA THR A 48 5.27 -1.55 1.52
C THR A 48 6.61 -0.84 1.23
N PRO A 49 7.67 -1.52 0.72
CA PRO A 49 8.93 -0.84 0.38
C PRO A 49 8.78 0.24 -0.72
N LEU A 50 7.89 0.02 -1.70
CA LEU A 50 7.56 1.01 -2.72
C LEU A 50 6.89 2.24 -2.10
N ASP A 51 5.92 2.00 -1.20
CA ASP A 51 5.22 3.04 -0.47
C ASP A 51 6.15 3.84 0.46
N ALA A 52 7.12 3.18 1.11
CA ALA A 52 8.13 3.85 1.92
C ALA A 52 9.05 4.77 1.09
N GLY A 53 9.37 4.38 -0.14
CA GLY A 53 10.09 5.22 -1.09
C GLY A 53 9.30 6.49 -1.44
N ALA A 54 8.03 6.33 -1.81
CA ALA A 54 7.11 7.44 -2.11
C ALA A 54 6.98 8.40 -0.92
N ASN A 55 6.77 7.86 0.28
CA ASN A 55 6.67 8.65 1.50
C ASN A 55 7.99 9.36 1.86
N GLY A 56 9.14 8.78 1.56
CA GLY A 56 10.44 9.44 1.74
C GLY A 56 10.62 10.70 0.87
N LEU A 57 10.15 10.64 -0.39
CA LEU A 57 10.09 11.79 -1.29
C LEU A 57 9.08 12.84 -0.79
N TYR A 58 7.90 12.39 -0.38
CA TYR A 58 6.86 13.22 0.23
C TYR A 58 7.39 14.03 1.41
N PHE A 59 8.11 13.39 2.35
CA PHE A 59 8.71 14.09 3.49
C PHE A 59 9.80 15.07 3.10
N THR A 60 10.53 14.80 2.01
CA THR A 60 11.53 15.72 1.48
C THR A 60 10.86 17.01 1.00
N ILE A 61 9.81 16.91 0.18
CA ILE A 61 9.06 18.09 -0.32
C ILE A 61 8.41 18.84 0.86
N ARG A 62 7.84 18.12 1.82
CA ARG A 62 7.24 18.70 3.02
C ARG A 62 8.26 19.50 3.85
N SER A 63 9.49 18.99 4.00
CA SER A 63 10.56 19.68 4.71
C SER A 63 11.02 20.98 4.01
N GLY A 64 10.76 21.11 2.71
CA GLY A 64 10.94 22.33 1.93
C GLY A 64 9.85 23.39 2.13
N GLY A 65 8.92 23.19 3.07
CA GLY A 65 7.87 24.15 3.42
C GLY A 65 6.58 24.03 2.60
N GLN A 66 6.49 23.09 1.66
CA GLN A 66 5.34 22.92 0.76
C GLN A 66 4.32 21.88 1.23
N VAL A 67 3.98 21.91 2.53
CA VAL A 67 3.06 20.93 3.15
C VAL A 67 1.69 20.88 2.48
N LEU A 68 1.16 22.04 2.07
CA LEU A 68 -0.19 22.15 1.51
C LEU A 68 -0.26 21.51 0.12
N VAL A 69 0.81 21.63 -0.68
CA VAL A 69 0.91 20.99 -2.00
C VAL A 69 0.93 19.48 -1.86
N THR A 70 1.72 18.94 -0.93
CA THR A 70 1.83 17.49 -0.74
C THR A 70 0.52 16.89 -0.22
N MET A 71 -0.16 17.58 0.71
CA MET A 71 -1.47 17.15 1.22
C MET A 71 -2.54 17.13 0.12
N VAL A 72 -2.61 18.18 -0.70
CA VAL A 72 -3.57 18.27 -1.81
C VAL A 72 -3.28 17.20 -2.86
N PHE A 73 -2.01 17.00 -3.22
CA PHE A 73 -1.61 15.92 -4.14
C PHE A 73 -2.04 14.54 -3.65
N ASP A 74 -1.77 14.22 -2.38
CA ASP A 74 -2.16 12.92 -1.81
C ASP A 74 -3.67 12.72 -1.77
N SER A 75 -4.41 13.77 -1.39
CA SER A 75 -5.87 13.72 -1.31
C SER A 75 -6.49 13.59 -2.70
N LEU A 76 -6.03 14.39 -3.67
CA LEU A 76 -6.52 14.34 -5.05
C LEU A 76 -6.17 13.02 -5.71
N PHE A 77 -4.98 12.47 -5.49
CA PHE A 77 -4.61 11.17 -6.04
C PHE A 77 -5.49 10.05 -5.48
N CYS A 78 -5.78 10.07 -4.17
CA CYS A 78 -6.67 9.10 -3.55
C CYS A 78 -8.07 9.17 -4.19
N TRP A 79 -8.66 10.36 -4.24
CA TRP A 79 -10.04 10.56 -4.72
C TRP A 79 -10.21 10.47 -6.24
N SER A 80 -9.20 10.86 -7.01
CA SER A 80 -9.29 10.94 -8.48
C SER A 80 -8.71 9.72 -9.19
N VAL A 81 -7.85 8.95 -8.51
CA VAL A 81 -7.18 7.78 -9.10
C VAL A 81 -7.51 6.51 -8.32
N GLN A 82 -7.16 6.41 -7.03
CA GLN A 82 -7.33 5.16 -6.29
C GLN A 82 -8.79 4.75 -6.11
N VAL A 83 -9.66 5.67 -5.72
CA VAL A 83 -11.10 5.38 -5.51
C VAL A 83 -11.82 5.07 -6.83
N PRO A 84 -11.65 5.83 -7.92
CA PRO A 84 -12.31 5.50 -9.18
C PRO A 84 -11.80 4.19 -9.79
N VAL A 85 -10.48 3.92 -9.70
CA VAL A 85 -9.91 2.65 -10.20
C VAL A 85 -10.42 1.47 -9.37
N SER A 86 -10.50 1.59 -8.05
CA SER A 86 -11.03 0.51 -7.21
C SER A 86 -12.50 0.23 -7.53
N TYR A 87 -13.31 1.28 -7.68
CA TYR A 87 -14.72 1.16 -8.08
C TYR A 87 -14.86 0.52 -9.46
N ALA A 88 -14.09 0.99 -10.44
CA ALA A 88 -14.10 0.44 -11.79
C ALA A 88 -13.72 -1.04 -11.81
N LEU A 89 -12.68 -1.45 -11.06
CA LEU A 89 -12.30 -2.86 -10.98
C LEU A 89 -13.38 -3.72 -10.33
N VAL A 90 -14.03 -3.24 -9.27
CA VAL A 90 -15.08 -4.00 -8.58
C VAL A 90 -16.36 -4.10 -9.42
N CYS A 91 -16.74 -3.03 -10.12
CA CYS A 91 -18.01 -3.00 -10.85
C CYS A 91 -17.91 -3.49 -12.31
N LEU A 92 -16.74 -3.41 -12.93
CA LEU A 92 -16.53 -3.78 -14.33
C LEU A 92 -15.83 -5.13 -14.50
N THR A 93 -15.26 -5.70 -13.44
CA THR A 93 -14.52 -6.98 -13.54
C THR A 93 -14.86 -7.94 -12.39
N ASP A 94 -14.91 -9.23 -12.68
CA ASP A 94 -15.05 -10.31 -11.69
C ASP A 94 -13.69 -10.74 -11.10
N LEU A 95 -12.76 -9.79 -10.97
CA LEU A 95 -11.43 -10.10 -10.45
C LEU A 95 -11.50 -10.51 -8.96
N PRO A 96 -10.66 -11.46 -8.53
CA PRO A 96 -10.58 -11.79 -7.12
C PRO A 96 -10.11 -10.58 -6.32
N VAL A 97 -10.67 -10.40 -5.12
CA VAL A 97 -10.39 -9.26 -4.22
C VAL A 97 -8.89 -9.04 -4.01
N LEU A 98 -8.10 -10.12 -3.99
CA LEU A 98 -6.64 -10.05 -3.85
C LEU A 98 -5.96 -9.34 -5.04
N ALA A 99 -6.42 -9.59 -6.27
CA ALA A 99 -5.87 -8.94 -7.46
C ALA A 99 -6.22 -7.44 -7.46
N ILE A 100 -7.47 -7.10 -7.12
CA ILE A 100 -7.92 -5.71 -6.99
C ILE A 100 -7.07 -4.98 -5.94
N TYR A 101 -6.85 -5.61 -4.78
CA TYR A 101 -6.03 -5.05 -3.71
C TYR A 101 -4.56 -4.82 -4.14
N ALA A 102 -3.96 -5.80 -4.83
CA ALA A 102 -2.59 -5.66 -5.35
C ALA A 102 -2.46 -4.51 -6.35
N VAL A 103 -3.43 -4.37 -7.27
CA VAL A 103 -3.45 -3.27 -8.24
C VAL A 103 -3.54 -1.92 -7.52
N ILE A 104 -4.47 -1.75 -6.59
CA ILE A 104 -4.66 -0.48 -5.87
C ILE A 104 -3.40 -0.10 -5.08
N LEU A 105 -2.76 -1.05 -4.40
CA LEU A 105 -1.50 -0.81 -3.71
C LEU A 105 -0.37 -0.42 -4.67
N SER A 106 -0.30 -1.06 -5.85
CA SER A 106 0.72 -0.75 -6.86
C SER A 106 0.57 0.64 -7.47
N LEU A 107 -0.61 1.27 -7.39
CA LEU A 107 -0.83 2.65 -7.86
C LEU A 107 0.04 3.67 -7.12
N VAL A 108 0.61 3.33 -5.96
CA VAL A 108 1.59 4.20 -5.30
C VAL A 108 2.83 4.44 -6.19
N ALA A 109 3.21 3.47 -7.03
CA ALA A 109 4.31 3.66 -7.98
C ALA A 109 4.00 4.76 -9.00
N LEU A 110 2.73 4.97 -9.34
CA LEU A 110 2.28 6.07 -10.20
C LEU A 110 2.49 7.43 -9.53
N LYS A 111 2.33 7.52 -8.19
CA LYS A 111 2.70 8.75 -7.45
C LYS A 111 4.18 9.07 -7.59
N CYS A 112 5.05 8.07 -7.57
CA CYS A 112 6.50 8.26 -7.76
C CYS A 112 6.90 8.72 -9.16
N VAL A 113 6.03 8.52 -10.16
CA VAL A 113 6.26 8.97 -11.55
C VAL A 113 5.67 10.37 -11.78
N LEU A 114 4.51 10.63 -11.20
CA LEU A 114 3.78 11.91 -11.33
C LEU A 114 4.30 13.00 -10.38
N GLY A 115 5.05 12.63 -9.34
CA GLY A 115 5.55 13.49 -8.27
C GLY A 115 7.04 13.35 -8.02
#